data_AF-A0A6L3K280-F1
#
_entry.id   AF-A0A6L3K280-F1
#
_cell.length_a   1.000
_cell.length_b   1.000
_cell.length_c   1.000
_cell.angle_alpha   90.00
_cell.angle_beta   90.00
_cell.angle_gamma   90.00
#
_symmetry.space_group_name_H-M   'P 1'
#
loop_
_entity.id
_entity.type
_entity.pdbx_description
1 polymer ?
#
loop_
_entity_poly.entity_id
_entity_poly.type
_entity_poly.pdbx_seq_one_letter_code
_entity_poly.pdbx_strand_id
1 'polypeptide(L)'
;MSKLLFLFISLFILAGCYYKSSYEIPEMAEPMNVKLLLHIPSPYLPAYQPTRIISVPAFRGVADIYLKGSSKRLTTQRAMLIPTDAEGIYRFDLSLENGEYDINLWADYATDANTDHHYITNDLNLVKILPRESYIANTDTRDAFSQHIVLDITDGTGTETVTMYRPLAKYRLVTTDVAKYNELRPKQGWAPLEDLNIEIVYEGFWPNAYSVPNASPAGAEVGYSYVSAWSEPGKTEATVGKDYVFVNGTESFVKVSITFRDNNGKIISSIRNLQIDYRIGYLTTVRGNFLTASTGGGIQIDTEWSGEYEIEF
;
A
#
# COMPACT_ATOMS: atom_id res chain seq x y z
N MET A 1 29.38 89.52 48.56
CA MET A 1 30.56 89.19 49.39
C MET A 1 30.32 87.83 50.04
N SER A 2 31.18 86.82 49.83
CA SER A 2 31.14 85.48 50.48
C SER A 2 29.84 84.66 50.29
N LYS A 3 29.81 83.32 50.38
CA LYS A 3 30.84 82.24 50.41
C LYS A 3 30.14 80.99 49.83
N LEU A 4 30.76 80.34 48.85
CA LEU A 4 31.43 79.05 49.00
C LEU A 4 30.51 77.82 49.23
N LEU A 5 30.18 77.17 48.11
CA LEU A 5 30.19 75.72 47.87
C LEU A 5 30.22 74.76 49.08
N PHE A 6 29.23 73.86 49.16
CA PHE A 6 29.48 72.43 49.38
C PHE A 6 28.44 71.58 48.64
N LEU A 7 28.91 70.56 47.93
CA LEU A 7 28.12 69.69 47.07
C LEU A 7 27.87 68.36 47.80
N PHE A 8 26.61 67.96 47.99
CA PHE A 8 26.25 66.60 48.37
C PHE A 8 25.04 66.15 47.55
N ILE A 9 25.29 65.29 46.56
CA ILE A 9 24.26 64.65 45.75
C ILE A 9 23.81 63.40 46.51
N SER A 10 22.62 63.46 47.11
CA SER A 10 21.94 62.29 47.67
C SER A 10 21.14 61.60 46.56
N LEU A 11 21.58 60.40 46.17
CA LEU A 11 20.95 59.61 45.12
C LEU A 11 19.69 58.90 45.66
N PHE A 12 18.51 59.30 45.19
CA PHE A 12 17.25 58.60 45.49
C PHE A 12 17.20 57.26 44.76
N ILE A 13 17.18 56.14 45.51
CA ILE A 13 16.87 54.82 44.96
C ILE A 13 15.35 54.63 45.03
N LEU A 14 14.66 54.74 43.88
CA LEU A 14 13.30 54.21 43.76
C LEU A 14 13.36 52.68 43.75
N ALA A 15 12.70 52.05 44.72
CA ALA A 15 12.45 50.62 44.71
C ALA A 15 11.37 50.27 43.67
N GLY A 16 11.78 50.16 42.40
CA GLY A 16 10.95 49.58 41.36
C GLY A 16 10.91 48.06 41.48
N CYS A 17 9.77 47.50 41.88
CA CYS A 17 9.54 46.05 41.87
C CYS A 17 9.49 45.51 40.43
N TYR A 18 10.65 45.21 39.84
CA TYR A 18 10.74 44.42 38.62
C TYR A 18 10.33 42.98 38.91
N TYR A 19 9.07 42.64 38.59
CA TYR A 19 8.63 41.24 38.52
C TYR A 19 9.30 40.58 37.32
N LYS A 20 10.50 40.03 37.54
CA LYS A 20 11.24 39.30 36.51
C LYS A 20 10.60 37.93 36.31
N SER A 21 9.55 37.89 35.50
CA SER A 21 9.01 36.64 34.97
C SER A 21 10.07 36.00 34.08
N SER A 22 10.85 35.10 34.66
CA SER A 22 11.62 34.12 33.90
C SER A 22 10.64 33.12 33.30
N TYR A 23 10.06 33.48 32.15
CA TYR A 23 9.76 32.47 31.15
C TYR A 23 11.10 31.87 30.71
N GLU A 24 11.53 30.84 31.42
CA GLU A 24 12.38 29.83 30.83
C GLU A 24 11.60 29.28 29.65
N ILE A 25 12.05 29.61 28.44
CA ILE A 25 11.67 28.85 27.25
C ILE A 25 12.17 27.45 27.55
N PRO A 26 11.30 26.42 27.61
CA PRO A 26 11.77 25.05 27.75
C PRO A 26 12.78 24.80 26.66
N GLU A 27 13.98 24.37 27.03
CA GLU A 27 14.95 23.86 26.08
C GLU A 27 14.24 22.77 25.29
N MET A 28 14.04 22.99 23.99
CA MET A 28 13.42 21.98 23.13
C MET A 28 14.32 20.76 23.17
N ALA A 29 13.86 19.70 23.83
CA ALA A 29 14.60 18.45 23.91
C ALA A 29 14.90 17.98 22.48
N GLU A 30 16.15 17.64 22.17
CA GLU A 30 16.47 17.16 20.84
C GLU A 30 15.64 15.91 20.52
N PRO A 31 15.04 15.82 19.32
CA PRO A 31 14.08 14.78 19.02
C PRO A 31 14.79 13.42 18.98
N MET A 32 14.27 12.49 19.77
CA MET A 32 14.87 11.19 20.01
C MET A 32 14.55 10.22 18.86
N ASN A 33 15.50 9.35 18.55
CA ASN A 33 15.29 8.26 17.60
C ASN A 33 14.57 7.09 18.27
N VAL A 34 13.25 7.04 18.11
CA VAL A 34 12.39 5.89 18.45
C VAL A 34 12.52 4.86 17.34
N LYS A 35 12.85 3.61 17.69
CA LYS A 35 13.06 2.54 16.71
C LYS A 35 11.84 1.65 16.65
N LEU A 36 11.11 1.67 15.54
CA LEU A 36 10.03 0.70 15.32
C LEU A 36 10.59 -0.52 14.57
N LEU A 37 10.41 -1.70 15.16
CA LEU A 37 10.62 -3.00 14.52
C LEU A 37 9.29 -3.45 13.93
N LEU A 38 9.08 -3.13 12.66
CA LEU A 38 7.89 -3.51 11.91
C LEU A 38 8.01 -4.97 11.51
N HIS A 39 7.22 -5.83 12.16
CA HIS A 39 6.99 -7.20 11.72
C HIS A 39 5.97 -7.16 10.57
N ILE A 40 6.49 -7.24 9.35
CA ILE A 40 5.74 -7.35 8.11
C ILE A 40 5.57 -8.84 7.81
N PRO A 41 4.33 -9.38 7.85
CA PRO A 41 4.10 -10.78 7.50
C PRO A 41 4.47 -10.99 6.02
N SER A 42 4.95 -12.20 5.69
CA SER A 42 5.48 -12.55 4.36
C SER A 42 4.73 -11.86 3.21
N PRO A 43 5.42 -11.13 2.29
CA PRO A 43 4.78 -10.53 1.12
C PRO A 43 4.21 -11.59 0.16
N TYR A 44 4.62 -12.85 0.34
CA TYR A 44 4.13 -13.99 -0.41
C TYR A 44 2.90 -14.58 0.27
N LEU A 45 1.74 -14.28 -0.33
CA LEU A 45 0.60 -15.19 -0.30
C LEU A 45 0.98 -16.42 -1.15
N PRO A 46 0.72 -17.67 -0.69
CA PRO A 46 1.09 -18.87 -1.46
C PRO A 46 0.35 -18.87 -2.81
N ALA A 47 0.96 -19.16 -3.97
CA ALA A 47 2.38 -19.20 -4.38
C ALA A 47 2.50 -18.80 -5.89
N TYR A 48 3.64 -18.53 -6.55
CA TYR A 48 5.09 -18.67 -6.27
C TYR A 48 5.88 -17.44 -6.87
N GLN A 49 7.19 -17.53 -7.14
CA GLN A 49 8.11 -16.43 -7.49
C GLN A 49 8.44 -16.27 -8.99
N PRO A 50 8.69 -15.04 -9.47
CA PRO A 50 9.43 -14.75 -10.71
C PRO A 50 10.92 -14.42 -10.45
N THR A 51 11.83 -15.07 -11.19
CA THR A 51 13.26 -14.73 -11.20
C THR A 51 13.60 -13.68 -12.27
N ARG A 52 13.79 -12.41 -11.86
CA ARG A 52 14.74 -11.48 -12.51
C ARG A 52 14.99 -10.23 -11.68
N ILE A 53 16.27 -9.90 -11.49
CA ILE A 53 16.70 -8.67 -10.81
C ILE A 53 16.71 -7.53 -11.84
N ILE A 54 15.62 -6.78 -11.87
CA ILE A 54 15.64 -5.34 -12.14
C ILE A 54 15.55 -4.67 -10.77
N SER A 55 16.07 -3.45 -10.59
CA SER A 55 16.13 -2.72 -9.29
C SER A 55 14.89 -2.95 -8.45
N VAL A 56 14.99 -3.84 -7.45
CA VAL A 56 13.83 -4.38 -6.74
C VAL A 56 13.30 -3.28 -5.84
N PRO A 57 12.04 -2.83 -6.01
CA PRO A 57 11.43 -1.92 -5.06
C PRO A 57 11.54 -2.49 -3.65
N ALA A 58 11.93 -1.65 -2.70
CA ALA A 58 12.05 -2.04 -1.30
C ALA A 58 10.88 -1.46 -0.51
N PHE A 59 10.66 -1.94 0.71
CA PHE A 59 9.64 -1.35 1.55
C PHE A 59 10.02 0.08 1.94
N ARG A 60 9.07 0.99 1.74
CA ARG A 60 9.05 2.35 2.26
C ARG A 60 8.10 2.39 3.45
N GLY A 61 8.53 3.01 4.54
CA GLY A 61 7.67 3.35 5.67
C GLY A 61 7.17 4.78 5.57
N VAL A 62 5.90 5.00 5.88
CA VAL A 62 5.28 6.31 6.07
C VAL A 62 4.58 6.31 7.43
N ALA A 63 4.86 7.32 8.26
CA ALA A 63 4.24 7.52 9.56
C ALA A 63 3.60 8.90 9.62
N ASP A 64 2.26 8.93 9.72
CA ASP A 64 1.53 10.16 10.06
C ASP A 64 1.35 10.20 11.59
N ILE A 65 1.95 11.20 12.22
CA ILE A 65 2.06 11.33 13.68
C ILE A 65 1.13 12.43 14.18
N TYR A 66 0.38 12.13 15.23
CA TYR A 66 -0.56 13.01 15.92
C TYR A 66 -0.22 13.02 17.41
N LEU A 67 -0.43 14.14 18.10
CA LEU A 67 -0.50 14.09 19.58
C LEU A 67 -1.72 13.25 19.97
N LYS A 68 -1.62 12.46 21.04
CA LYS A 68 -2.71 11.57 21.48
C LYS A 68 -4.03 12.32 21.67
N GLY A 69 -5.10 11.85 21.01
CA GLY A 69 -6.42 12.48 21.00
C GLY A 69 -6.56 13.72 20.10
N SER A 70 -5.52 14.13 19.36
CA SER A 70 -5.57 15.24 18.40
C SER A 70 -5.95 14.76 17.00
N SER A 71 -6.94 15.39 16.37
CA SER A 71 -7.23 15.21 14.94
C SER A 71 -6.28 15.98 14.02
N LYS A 72 -5.41 16.86 14.57
CA LYS A 72 -4.42 17.60 13.79
C LYS A 72 -3.10 16.83 13.74
N ARG A 73 -2.69 16.44 12.52
CA ARG A 73 -1.39 15.83 12.24
C ARG A 73 -0.26 16.79 12.64
N LEU A 74 0.69 16.29 13.43
CA LEU A 74 1.90 17.01 13.84
C LEU A 74 2.93 17.00 12.70
N THR A 75 3.21 15.82 12.15
CA THR A 75 4.18 15.64 11.06
C THR A 75 3.92 14.34 10.29
N THR A 76 4.55 14.20 9.12
CA THR A 76 4.66 12.93 8.39
C THR A 76 6.14 12.59 8.22
N GLN A 77 6.56 11.41 8.65
CA GLN A 77 7.93 10.91 8.44
C GLN A 77 7.93 9.81 7.39
N ARG A 78 8.98 9.76 6.55
CA ARG A 78 9.15 8.76 5.49
C ARG A 78 10.59 8.28 5.42
N ALA A 79 10.77 6.98 5.25
CA ALA A 79 12.08 6.36 5.06
C ALA A 79 11.96 5.08 4.22
N MET A 80 13.05 4.65 3.58
CA MET A 80 13.15 3.25 3.16
C MET A 80 13.38 2.41 4.42
N LEU A 81 12.61 1.34 4.58
CA LEU A 81 12.72 0.45 5.72
C LEU A 81 14.03 -0.34 5.66
N ILE A 82 14.71 -0.46 6.80
CA ILE A 82 16.00 -1.15 6.89
C ILE A 82 15.73 -2.61 7.30
N PRO A 83 16.04 -3.62 6.46
CA PRO A 83 15.88 -5.02 6.85
C PRO A 83 16.78 -5.35 8.05
N THR A 84 16.29 -6.20 8.94
CA THR A 84 17.08 -6.74 10.06
C THR A 84 17.56 -8.16 9.76
N ASP A 85 18.34 -8.76 10.67
CA ASP A 85 18.76 -10.16 10.57
C ASP A 85 17.60 -11.15 10.76
N ALA A 86 16.44 -10.68 11.24
CA ALA A 86 15.24 -11.49 11.41
C ALA A 86 14.29 -11.34 10.19
N GLU A 87 13.90 -12.46 9.61
CA GLU A 87 12.98 -12.49 8.45
C GLU A 87 11.65 -11.80 8.77
N GLY A 88 11.16 -10.99 7.83
CA GLY A 88 9.93 -10.22 7.99
C GLY A 88 10.04 -9.02 8.94
N ILE A 89 11.16 -8.80 9.62
CA ILE A 89 11.34 -7.67 10.54
C ILE A 89 12.20 -6.57 9.92
N TYR A 90 11.62 -5.37 9.86
CA TYR A 90 12.23 -4.17 9.29
C TYR A 90 12.25 -3.02 10.30
N ARG A 91 13.34 -2.25 10.33
CA ARG A 91 13.47 -1.06 11.18
C ARG A 91 12.95 0.18 10.47
N PHE A 92 12.10 0.93 11.17
CA PHE A 92 11.68 2.29 10.84
C PHE A 92 12.06 3.21 12.01
N ASP A 93 13.05 4.07 11.81
CA ASP A 93 13.46 5.05 12.81
C ASP A 93 12.58 6.30 12.71
N LEU A 94 11.92 6.69 13.80
CA LEU A 94 11.14 7.92 13.92
C LEU A 94 11.83 8.91 14.85
N SER A 95 11.82 10.19 14.48
CA SER A 95 12.35 11.29 15.30
C SER A 95 11.20 11.94 16.09
N LEU A 96 11.12 11.67 17.39
CA LEU A 96 10.01 12.09 18.27
C LEU A 96 10.53 12.67 19.59
N GLU A 97 9.85 13.67 20.12
CA GLU A 97 10.11 14.21 21.48
C GLU A 97 9.44 13.32 22.54
N ASN A 98 9.63 13.63 23.83
CA ASN A 98 8.87 12.99 24.90
C ASN A 98 7.37 13.38 24.80
N GLY A 99 6.48 12.40 24.93
CA GLY A 99 5.02 12.63 24.87
C GLY A 99 4.23 11.42 24.38
N GLU A 100 2.90 11.56 24.42
CA GLU A 100 1.97 10.56 23.93
C GLU A 100 1.50 10.88 22.49
N TYR A 101 1.55 9.88 21.61
CA TYR A 101 1.25 10.01 20.19
C TYR A 101 0.29 8.93 19.69
N ASP A 102 -0.65 9.33 18.83
CA ASP A 102 -1.38 8.42 17.94
C ASP A 102 -0.66 8.41 16.59
N ILE A 103 -0.33 7.24 16.05
CA ILE A 103 0.46 7.11 14.82
C ILE A 103 -0.22 6.15 13.85
N ASN A 104 -0.51 6.67 12.65
CA ASN A 104 -0.89 5.85 11.50
C ASN A 104 0.40 5.44 10.77
N LEU A 105 0.58 4.13 10.57
CA LEU A 105 1.71 3.55 9.84
C LEU A 105 1.23 2.91 8.54
N TRP A 106 2.03 3.12 7.50
CA TRP A 106 1.87 2.52 6.18
C TRP A 106 3.22 2.02 5.67
N ALA A 107 3.24 0.83 5.08
CA ALA A 107 4.41 0.27 4.42
C ALA A 107 4.04 -0.26 3.03
N ASP A 108 4.73 0.20 1.99
CA ASP A 108 4.51 -0.21 0.60
C ASP A 108 5.83 -0.33 -0.17
N TYR A 109 5.78 -0.89 -1.38
CA TYR A 109 6.95 -0.97 -2.25
C TYR A 109 7.17 0.35 -3.00
N ALA A 110 8.37 0.92 -2.88
CA ALA A 110 8.79 2.11 -3.62
C ALA A 110 10.27 2.02 -4.06
N THR A 111 10.67 2.91 -4.96
CA THR A 111 12.07 3.09 -5.39
C THR A 111 12.84 4.08 -4.53
N ASP A 112 12.13 4.99 -3.86
CA ASP A 112 12.66 5.96 -2.91
C ASP A 112 11.60 6.35 -1.87
N ALA A 113 12.01 7.02 -0.78
CA ALA A 113 11.14 7.29 0.35
C ALA A 113 10.10 8.41 0.11
N ASN A 114 10.26 9.23 -0.92
CA ASN A 114 9.48 10.46 -1.12
C ASN A 114 8.55 10.42 -2.34
N THR A 115 8.79 9.50 -3.29
CA THR A 115 7.92 9.28 -4.45
C THR A 115 6.90 8.17 -4.17
N ASP A 116 5.62 8.46 -4.39
CA ASP A 116 4.54 7.47 -4.35
C ASP A 116 4.58 6.59 -5.61
N HIS A 117 4.61 5.26 -5.44
CA HIS A 117 4.74 4.30 -6.56
C HIS A 117 3.42 3.66 -7.00
N HIS A 118 2.57 3.25 -6.05
CA HIS A 118 1.22 2.69 -6.29
C HIS A 118 0.12 3.39 -5.49
N TYR A 119 0.50 3.99 -4.37
CA TYR A 119 -0.40 4.54 -3.37
C TYR A 119 0.00 5.99 -3.07
N ILE A 120 -0.97 6.90 -3.09
CA ILE A 120 -0.82 8.29 -2.67
C ILE A 120 -0.82 8.31 -1.13
N THR A 121 0.32 8.65 -0.53
CA THR A 121 0.55 8.58 0.93
C THR A 121 0.64 9.97 1.59
N ASN A 122 -0.01 10.97 1.01
CA ASN A 122 -0.04 12.34 1.54
C ASN A 122 -0.91 12.50 2.80
N ASP A 123 -1.81 11.55 3.06
CA ASP A 123 -2.68 11.48 4.24
C ASP A 123 -3.06 10.01 4.50
N LEU A 124 -2.61 9.44 5.62
CA LEU A 124 -2.89 8.05 5.98
C LEU A 124 -4.30 7.84 6.55
N ASN A 125 -5.07 8.91 6.80
CA ASN A 125 -6.52 8.78 7.00
C ASN A 125 -7.23 8.35 5.71
N LEU A 126 -6.63 8.60 4.54
CA LEU A 126 -7.18 8.29 3.22
C LEU A 126 -6.05 8.01 2.20
N VAL A 127 -5.38 6.87 2.35
CA VAL A 127 -4.45 6.35 1.36
C VAL A 127 -5.22 6.03 0.09
N LYS A 128 -4.84 6.59 -1.05
CA LYS A 128 -5.51 6.34 -2.35
C LYS A 128 -4.62 5.53 -3.26
N ILE A 129 -5.19 4.75 -4.16
CA ILE A 129 -4.44 4.21 -5.30
C ILE A 129 -4.21 5.36 -6.30
N LEU A 130 -3.13 5.27 -7.09
CA LEU A 130 -2.87 6.23 -8.16
C LEU A 130 -4.05 6.40 -9.13
N PRO A 131 -4.22 7.59 -9.76
CA PRO A 131 -5.24 7.82 -10.76
C PRO A 131 -5.19 6.80 -11.91
N ARG A 132 -6.35 6.60 -12.55
CA ARG A 132 -6.60 5.55 -13.57
C ARG A 132 -5.57 5.55 -14.69
N GLU A 133 -5.12 6.74 -15.11
CA GLU A 133 -4.12 6.97 -16.15
C GLU A 133 -2.68 6.59 -15.76
N SER A 134 -2.41 6.42 -14.47
CA SER A 134 -1.12 6.00 -13.90
C SER A 134 -1.22 4.68 -13.12
N TYR A 135 -2.38 4.01 -13.20
CA TYR A 135 -2.66 2.80 -12.48
C TYR A 135 -2.00 1.59 -13.16
N ILE A 136 -1.22 0.83 -12.39
CA ILE A 136 -0.45 -0.32 -12.86
C ILE A 136 -0.79 -1.51 -11.96
N ALA A 137 -1.11 -2.65 -12.57
CA ALA A 137 -1.34 -3.93 -11.91
C ALA A 137 -0.48 -5.03 -12.56
N ASN A 138 -0.85 -6.30 -12.42
CA ASN A 138 -0.06 -7.46 -12.85
C ASN A 138 1.34 -7.54 -12.20
N THR A 139 1.55 -6.88 -11.07
CA THR A 139 2.80 -6.84 -10.31
C THR A 139 2.57 -7.17 -8.84
N ASP A 140 3.56 -7.81 -8.21
CA ASP A 140 3.53 -8.09 -6.77
C ASP A 140 3.97 -6.87 -5.94
N THR A 141 4.53 -5.84 -6.56
CA THR A 141 4.90 -4.57 -5.90
C THR A 141 3.70 -3.73 -5.47
N ARG A 142 2.47 -4.19 -5.73
CA ARG A 142 1.26 -3.59 -5.15
C ARG A 142 0.97 -4.03 -3.72
N ASP A 143 1.68 -5.01 -3.15
CA ASP A 143 1.44 -5.38 -1.76
C ASP A 143 1.80 -4.23 -0.80
N ALA A 144 1.07 -4.15 0.31
CA ALA A 144 1.20 -3.09 1.29
C ALA A 144 0.69 -3.55 2.66
N PHE A 145 1.06 -2.80 3.69
CA PHE A 145 0.74 -3.09 5.09
C PHE A 145 0.43 -1.81 5.84
N SER A 146 -0.46 -1.89 6.82
CA SER A 146 -0.87 -0.76 7.65
C SER A 146 -0.99 -1.17 9.10
N GLN A 147 -0.83 -0.19 9.99
CA GLN A 147 -1.16 -0.33 11.41
C GLN A 147 -1.50 1.04 12.00
N HIS A 148 -2.38 1.06 13.00
CA HIS A 148 -2.54 2.20 13.89
C HIS A 148 -1.96 1.83 15.26
N ILE A 149 -1.07 2.66 15.81
CA ILE A 149 -0.47 2.45 17.13
C ILE A 149 -0.60 3.70 18.01
N VAL A 150 -0.58 3.50 19.32
CA VAL A 150 -0.35 4.54 20.32
C VAL A 150 1.05 4.33 20.88
N LEU A 151 1.86 5.39 20.93
CA LEU A 151 3.17 5.39 21.60
C LEU A 151 3.15 6.38 22.76
N ASP A 152 3.74 5.96 23.89
CA ASP A 152 4.03 6.84 25.02
C ASP A 152 5.55 6.89 25.17
N ILE A 153 6.12 8.09 24.99
CA ILE A 153 7.57 8.31 24.96
C ILE A 153 7.98 9.01 26.26
N THR A 154 8.30 8.20 27.28
CA THR A 154 8.91 8.65 28.53
C THR A 154 10.35 8.13 28.62
N ASP A 155 11.31 9.04 28.45
CA ASP A 155 12.76 8.84 28.61
C ASP A 155 13.47 7.88 27.62
N GLY A 156 14.08 8.46 26.57
CA GLY A 156 15.30 7.93 25.96
C GLY A 156 15.20 6.69 25.06
N THR A 157 15.07 6.90 23.74
CA THR A 157 15.30 5.86 22.69
C THR A 157 14.61 4.50 22.91
N GLY A 158 13.27 4.51 22.98
CA GLY A 158 12.48 3.28 22.94
C GLY A 158 12.70 2.46 21.67
N THR A 159 12.66 1.13 21.79
CA THR A 159 12.57 0.20 20.65
C THR A 159 11.29 -0.61 20.79
N GLU A 160 10.35 -0.40 19.87
CA GLU A 160 9.00 -0.97 19.93
C GLU A 160 8.77 -1.93 18.78
N THR A 161 8.12 -3.07 19.05
CA THR A 161 7.80 -4.06 18.01
C THR A 161 6.35 -3.92 17.59
N VAL A 162 6.12 -3.72 16.29
CA VAL A 162 4.80 -3.46 15.72
C VAL A 162 4.48 -4.54 14.70
N THR A 163 3.43 -5.33 14.94
CA THR A 163 2.90 -6.22 13.89
C THR A 163 2.07 -5.40 12.91
N MET A 164 2.43 -5.48 11.63
CA MET A 164 1.73 -4.80 10.55
C MET A 164 0.70 -5.72 9.89
N TYR A 165 -0.43 -5.17 9.43
CA TYR A 165 -1.50 -5.95 8.79
C TYR A 165 -1.68 -5.57 7.32
N ARG A 166 -1.83 -6.58 6.45
CA ARG A 166 -2.09 -6.38 5.02
C ARG A 166 -3.55 -5.91 4.80
N PRO A 167 -3.83 -4.73 4.24
CA PRO A 167 -5.17 -4.21 3.99
C PRO A 167 -5.75 -4.68 2.64
N LEU A 168 -5.11 -5.67 2.02
CA LEU A 168 -5.32 -6.11 0.65
C LEU A 168 -5.67 -7.60 0.60
N ALA A 169 -6.54 -7.95 -0.34
CA ALA A 169 -6.66 -9.29 -0.89
C ALA A 169 -5.95 -9.33 -2.26
N LYS A 170 -5.49 -10.51 -2.68
CA LYS A 170 -4.85 -10.70 -3.99
C LYS A 170 -5.67 -11.65 -4.84
N TYR A 171 -5.75 -11.39 -6.14
CA TYR A 171 -6.27 -12.38 -7.09
C TYR A 171 -5.30 -12.68 -8.24
N ARG A 172 -5.50 -13.83 -8.87
CA ARG A 172 -4.85 -14.28 -10.10
C ARG A 172 -5.89 -14.87 -11.04
N LEU A 173 -5.83 -14.50 -12.31
CA LEU A 173 -6.68 -15.00 -13.40
C LEU A 173 -5.85 -15.93 -14.28
N VAL A 174 -6.26 -17.18 -14.41
CA VAL A 174 -5.53 -18.22 -15.16
C VAL A 174 -6.41 -18.77 -16.28
N THR A 175 -5.94 -18.64 -17.53
CA THR A 175 -6.60 -19.29 -18.67
C THR A 175 -6.18 -20.76 -18.73
N THR A 176 -7.10 -21.70 -18.96
CA THR A 176 -6.86 -23.16 -18.95
C THR A 176 -6.93 -23.83 -20.32
N ASP A 177 -7.07 -23.02 -21.39
CA ASP A 177 -7.33 -23.44 -22.76
C ASP A 177 -6.23 -23.05 -23.77
N VAL A 178 -4.99 -22.81 -23.31
CA VAL A 178 -3.83 -22.45 -24.17
C VAL A 178 -3.60 -23.49 -25.26
N ALA A 179 -3.73 -24.78 -24.95
CA ALA A 179 -3.60 -25.86 -25.93
C ALA A 179 -4.67 -25.75 -27.03
N LYS A 180 -5.94 -25.55 -26.63
CA LYS A 180 -7.08 -25.46 -27.55
C LYS A 180 -7.07 -24.17 -28.37
N TYR A 181 -6.62 -23.06 -27.79
CA TYR A 181 -6.33 -21.83 -28.52
C TYR A 181 -5.31 -22.09 -29.65
N ASN A 182 -4.21 -22.77 -29.34
CA ASN A 182 -3.17 -23.11 -30.31
C ASN A 182 -3.64 -24.07 -31.42
N GLU A 183 -4.60 -24.96 -31.16
CA GLU A 183 -5.24 -25.80 -32.18
C GLU A 183 -6.21 -25.03 -33.11
N LEU A 184 -6.85 -23.98 -32.59
CA LEU A 184 -7.85 -23.19 -33.30
C LEU A 184 -7.22 -22.03 -34.09
N ARG A 185 -6.17 -21.38 -33.58
CA ARG A 185 -5.57 -20.19 -34.19
C ARG A 185 -5.23 -20.31 -35.69
N PRO A 186 -4.68 -21.43 -36.22
CA PRO A 186 -4.35 -21.53 -37.64
C PRO A 186 -5.58 -21.64 -38.52
N LYS A 187 -6.69 -22.17 -37.99
CA LYS A 187 -7.97 -22.33 -38.69
C LYS A 187 -8.79 -21.04 -38.70
N GLN A 188 -8.65 -20.22 -37.65
CA GLN A 188 -9.42 -19.00 -37.44
C GLN A 188 -8.68 -17.71 -37.86
N GLY A 189 -7.39 -17.80 -38.23
CA GLY A 189 -6.55 -16.62 -38.45
C GLY A 189 -6.45 -15.77 -37.18
N TRP A 190 -6.19 -16.42 -36.04
CA TRP A 190 -5.87 -15.74 -34.78
C TRP A 190 -4.35 -15.63 -34.60
N ALA A 191 -3.92 -14.62 -33.84
CA ALA A 191 -2.52 -14.37 -33.57
C ALA A 191 -1.86 -15.49 -32.72
N PRO A 192 -0.53 -15.55 -32.67
CA PRO A 192 0.20 -16.19 -31.57
C PRO A 192 -0.22 -15.65 -30.19
N LEU A 193 0.03 -16.42 -29.12
CA LEU A 193 -0.33 -16.04 -27.75
C LEU A 193 0.45 -14.81 -27.30
N GLU A 194 1.74 -14.80 -27.63
CA GLU A 194 2.72 -13.73 -27.42
C GLU A 194 2.39 -12.42 -28.15
N ASP A 195 1.53 -12.47 -29.18
CA ASP A 195 1.03 -11.32 -29.94
C ASP A 195 -0.35 -10.84 -29.47
N LEU A 196 -0.86 -11.38 -28.36
CA LEU A 196 -2.11 -10.92 -27.73
C LEU A 196 -1.85 -9.86 -26.67
N ASN A 197 -2.53 -8.73 -26.84
CA ASN A 197 -2.68 -7.69 -25.84
C ASN A 197 -3.85 -8.06 -24.91
N ILE A 198 -3.59 -8.05 -23.60
CA ILE A 198 -4.58 -8.38 -22.57
C ILE A 198 -5.03 -7.09 -21.89
N GLU A 199 -6.32 -6.81 -21.90
CA GLU A 199 -6.94 -5.67 -21.22
C GLU A 199 -7.88 -6.20 -20.13
N ILE A 200 -7.67 -5.79 -18.87
CA ILE A 200 -8.54 -6.12 -17.74
C ILE A 200 -9.18 -4.83 -17.24
N VAL A 201 -10.52 -4.80 -17.19
CA VAL A 201 -11.33 -3.63 -16.81
C VAL A 201 -12.15 -3.97 -15.58
N TYR A 202 -12.13 -3.12 -14.56
CA TYR A 202 -13.02 -3.27 -13.40
C TYR A 202 -14.44 -2.80 -13.74
N GLU A 203 -15.40 -3.69 -13.50
CA GLU A 203 -16.83 -3.44 -13.73
C GLU A 203 -17.48 -2.83 -12.48
N GLY A 204 -18.09 -1.66 -12.65
CA GLY A 204 -18.72 -0.93 -11.55
C GLY A 204 -17.72 -0.20 -10.65
N PHE A 205 -18.06 -0.07 -9.37
CA PHE A 205 -17.23 0.62 -8.38
C PHE A 205 -16.16 -0.31 -7.82
N TRP A 206 -14.91 0.14 -7.87
CA TRP A 206 -13.74 -0.58 -7.35
C TRP A 206 -13.14 0.17 -6.15
N PRO A 207 -12.75 -0.52 -5.04
CA PRO A 207 -12.17 0.11 -3.85
C PRO A 207 -10.84 0.82 -4.15
N ASN A 208 -10.86 2.16 -4.27
CA ASN A 208 -9.71 2.97 -4.69
C ASN A 208 -8.98 3.66 -3.53
N ALA A 209 -9.49 3.56 -2.29
CA ALA A 209 -8.86 4.18 -1.12
C ALA A 209 -9.07 3.36 0.18
N TYR A 210 -8.19 3.59 1.15
CA TYR A 210 -8.14 2.91 2.45
C TYR A 210 -7.82 3.90 3.58
N SER A 211 -8.40 3.67 4.75
CA SER A 211 -8.18 4.47 5.95
C SER A 211 -7.46 3.64 6.99
N VAL A 212 -6.21 4.00 7.30
CA VAL A 212 -5.40 3.32 8.34
C VAL A 212 -6.07 3.32 9.72
N PRO A 213 -6.57 4.44 10.27
CA PRO A 213 -7.16 4.44 11.62
C PRO A 213 -8.49 3.67 11.69
N ASN A 214 -9.23 3.55 10.59
CA ASN A 214 -10.48 2.77 10.52
C ASN A 214 -10.26 1.32 10.03
N ALA A 215 -9.01 0.93 9.76
CA ALA A 215 -8.59 -0.36 9.22
C ALA A 215 -9.45 -0.86 8.02
N SER A 216 -9.96 0.03 7.15
CA SER A 216 -10.97 -0.32 6.14
C SER A 216 -10.92 0.54 4.87
N PRO A 217 -11.47 0.05 3.73
CA PRO A 217 -11.62 0.82 2.49
C PRO A 217 -12.49 2.05 2.72
N ALA A 218 -12.04 3.19 2.21
CA ALA A 218 -12.61 4.52 2.46
C ALA A 218 -12.94 5.30 1.18
N GLY A 219 -12.91 4.64 0.02
CA GLY A 219 -13.30 5.19 -1.27
C GLY A 219 -13.52 4.10 -2.30
N ALA A 220 -14.38 4.39 -3.28
CA ALA A 220 -14.57 3.54 -4.45
C ALA A 220 -14.84 4.40 -5.69
N GLU A 221 -14.37 3.94 -6.85
CA GLU A 221 -14.46 4.67 -8.11
C GLU A 221 -14.61 3.72 -9.29
N VAL A 222 -15.25 4.18 -10.37
CA VAL A 222 -15.50 3.39 -11.59
C VAL A 222 -14.37 3.56 -12.62
N GLY A 223 -14.22 2.60 -13.52
CA GLY A 223 -13.42 2.79 -14.74
C GLY A 223 -11.90 2.69 -14.56
N TYR A 224 -11.45 1.97 -13.53
CA TYR A 224 -10.06 1.47 -13.47
C TYR A 224 -9.89 0.30 -14.44
N SER A 225 -8.77 0.28 -15.16
CA SER A 225 -8.38 -0.81 -16.05
C SER A 225 -6.87 -0.90 -16.13
N TYR A 226 -6.33 -2.05 -16.53
CA TYR A 226 -4.91 -2.24 -16.76
C TYR A 226 -4.64 -3.13 -17.96
N VAL A 227 -3.54 -2.83 -18.65
CA VAL A 227 -2.95 -3.75 -19.62
C VAL A 227 -2.13 -4.79 -18.85
N SER A 228 -2.33 -6.05 -19.19
CA SER A 228 -1.64 -7.17 -18.57
C SER A 228 -0.72 -7.87 -19.58
N ALA A 229 0.26 -8.60 -19.07
CA ALA A 229 1.19 -9.40 -19.84
C ALA A 229 1.18 -10.83 -19.30
N TRP A 230 1.37 -11.80 -20.20
CA TRP A 230 1.42 -13.22 -19.84
C TRP A 230 2.49 -13.48 -18.77
N SER A 231 2.09 -14.07 -17.65
CA SER A 231 3.00 -14.71 -16.71
C SER A 231 2.69 -16.21 -16.61
N GLU A 232 3.66 -16.99 -16.13
CA GLU A 232 3.50 -18.44 -15.98
C GLU A 232 3.04 -19.17 -17.28
N PRO A 233 3.57 -18.88 -18.49
CA PRO A 233 3.08 -19.48 -19.73
C PRO A 233 3.43 -20.97 -19.82
N GLY A 234 2.42 -21.81 -19.67
CA GLY A 234 2.47 -23.26 -19.86
C GLY A 234 1.89 -23.71 -21.20
N LYS A 235 1.88 -25.03 -21.43
CA LYS A 235 1.29 -25.63 -22.65
C LYS A 235 -0.24 -25.67 -22.63
N THR A 236 -0.81 -25.77 -21.44
CA THR A 236 -2.25 -25.90 -21.18
C THR A 236 -2.82 -24.64 -20.54
N GLU A 237 -2.08 -24.01 -19.64
CA GLU A 237 -2.51 -22.86 -18.86
C GLU A 237 -1.52 -21.69 -18.95
N ALA A 238 -2.01 -20.47 -18.68
CA ALA A 238 -1.18 -19.26 -18.51
C ALA A 238 -1.90 -18.25 -17.63
N THR A 239 -1.16 -17.49 -16.83
CA THR A 239 -1.72 -16.39 -16.05
C THR A 239 -1.95 -15.17 -16.93
N VAL A 240 -3.21 -14.75 -16.98
CA VAL A 240 -3.75 -13.64 -17.77
C VAL A 240 -3.52 -12.31 -17.07
N GLY A 241 -3.60 -12.29 -15.74
CA GLY A 241 -3.33 -11.12 -14.92
C GLY A 241 -3.54 -11.38 -13.43
N LYS A 242 -2.94 -10.52 -12.60
CA LYS A 242 -3.08 -10.52 -11.14
C LYS A 242 -3.23 -9.11 -10.62
N ASP A 243 -3.85 -8.94 -9.46
CA ASP A 243 -3.93 -7.65 -8.79
C ASP A 243 -4.23 -7.73 -7.29
N TYR A 244 -4.10 -6.60 -6.60
CA TYR A 244 -4.39 -6.41 -5.18
C TYR A 244 -5.54 -5.41 -4.99
N VAL A 245 -6.54 -5.78 -4.18
CA VAL A 245 -7.77 -5.01 -3.95
C VAL A 245 -7.90 -4.70 -2.45
N PHE A 246 -8.27 -3.46 -2.11
CA PHE A 246 -8.56 -3.08 -0.72
C PHE A 246 -9.80 -3.83 -0.19
N VAL A 247 -9.69 -4.32 1.04
CA VAL A 247 -10.70 -5.18 1.67
C VAL A 247 -10.91 -4.81 3.14
N ASN A 248 -12.14 -4.95 3.62
CA ASN A 248 -12.46 -4.92 5.05
C ASN A 248 -12.89 -6.33 5.50
N GLY A 249 -12.23 -6.89 6.50
CA GLY A 249 -12.61 -8.18 7.06
C GLY A 249 -12.51 -9.35 6.07
N THR A 250 -13.37 -10.35 6.25
CA THR A 250 -13.14 -11.69 5.70
C THR A 250 -13.40 -11.81 4.21
N GLU A 251 -14.56 -11.44 3.66
CA GLU A 251 -14.92 -11.81 2.27
C GLU A 251 -15.65 -10.68 1.53
N SER A 252 -15.29 -10.47 0.26
CA SER A 252 -15.90 -9.49 -0.64
C SER A 252 -15.65 -9.91 -2.11
N PHE A 253 -16.04 -9.09 -3.09
CA PHE A 253 -15.81 -9.39 -4.50
C PHE A 253 -15.58 -8.13 -5.36
N VAL A 254 -14.92 -8.33 -6.50
CA VAL A 254 -14.90 -7.39 -7.64
C VAL A 254 -15.44 -8.11 -8.87
N LYS A 255 -15.85 -7.33 -9.87
CA LYS A 255 -16.17 -7.85 -11.20
C LYS A 255 -15.19 -7.28 -12.21
N VAL A 256 -14.76 -8.11 -13.15
CA VAL A 256 -13.87 -7.68 -14.25
C VAL A 256 -14.40 -8.11 -15.60
N SER A 257 -14.04 -7.35 -16.62
CA SER A 257 -14.02 -7.80 -18.01
C SER A 257 -12.58 -8.05 -18.43
N ILE A 258 -12.36 -9.13 -19.19
CA ILE A 258 -11.06 -9.49 -19.78
C ILE A 258 -11.23 -9.42 -21.29
N THR A 259 -10.34 -8.74 -22.01
CA THR A 259 -10.35 -8.68 -23.47
C THR A 259 -8.99 -9.02 -24.04
N PHE A 260 -8.97 -9.96 -24.98
CA PHE A 260 -7.76 -10.34 -25.73
C PHE A 260 -7.85 -9.75 -27.13
N ARG A 261 -6.85 -8.97 -27.54
CA ARG A 261 -6.76 -8.34 -28.86
C ARG A 261 -5.46 -8.74 -29.56
N ASP A 262 -5.50 -8.95 -30.87
CA ASP A 262 -4.26 -9.01 -31.64
C ASP A 262 -3.60 -7.62 -31.76
N ASN A 263 -2.38 -7.57 -32.30
CA ASN A 263 -1.65 -6.33 -32.56
C ASN A 263 -2.33 -5.37 -33.58
N ASN A 264 -3.40 -5.80 -34.26
CA ASN A 264 -4.23 -4.95 -35.12
C ASN A 264 -5.50 -4.42 -34.38
N GLY A 265 -5.66 -4.74 -33.09
CA GLY A 265 -6.81 -4.36 -32.27
C GLY A 265 -8.05 -5.25 -32.43
N LYS A 266 -7.99 -6.31 -33.27
CA LYS A 266 -9.09 -7.26 -33.45
C LYS A 266 -9.29 -8.04 -32.16
N ILE A 267 -10.50 -7.99 -31.59
CA ILE A 267 -10.88 -8.80 -30.44
C ILE A 267 -10.88 -10.27 -30.86
N ILE A 268 -10.10 -11.08 -30.15
CA ILE A 268 -10.00 -12.53 -30.33
C ILE A 268 -10.96 -13.26 -29.37
N SER A 269 -10.99 -12.82 -28.11
CA SER A 269 -11.91 -13.28 -27.07
C SER A 269 -12.23 -12.13 -26.11
N SER A 270 -13.41 -12.17 -25.48
CA SER A 270 -13.78 -11.22 -24.42
C SER A 270 -14.74 -11.85 -23.43
N ILE A 271 -14.43 -11.68 -22.15
CA ILE A 271 -15.17 -12.11 -20.97
C ILE A 271 -15.72 -10.85 -20.30
N ARG A 272 -16.95 -10.91 -19.81
CA ARG A 272 -17.58 -9.78 -19.09
C ARG A 272 -18.19 -10.20 -17.77
N ASN A 273 -18.14 -9.29 -16.79
CA ASN A 273 -18.71 -9.48 -15.46
C ASN A 273 -18.19 -10.74 -14.74
N LEU A 274 -16.95 -11.14 -14.98
CA LEU A 274 -16.30 -12.22 -14.23
C LEU A 274 -16.19 -11.78 -12.77
N GLN A 275 -16.94 -12.43 -11.89
CA GLN A 275 -16.85 -12.19 -10.46
C GLN A 275 -15.59 -12.87 -9.90
N ILE A 276 -14.84 -12.11 -9.10
CA ILE A 276 -13.69 -12.56 -8.36
C ILE A 276 -14.00 -12.30 -6.89
N ASP A 277 -14.40 -13.35 -6.18
CA ASP A 277 -14.51 -13.31 -4.73
C ASP A 277 -13.11 -13.31 -4.11
N TYR A 278 -12.90 -12.59 -3.01
CA TYR A 278 -11.57 -12.47 -2.39
C TYR A 278 -11.65 -12.26 -0.88
N ARG A 279 -10.53 -12.55 -0.23
CA ARG A 279 -10.37 -12.52 1.23
C ARG A 279 -9.05 -11.89 1.63
N ILE A 280 -9.08 -11.07 2.70
CA ILE A 280 -7.90 -10.39 3.24
C ILE A 280 -6.80 -11.39 3.58
N GLY A 281 -5.59 -11.18 3.06
CA GLY A 281 -4.47 -12.08 3.30
C GLY A 281 -4.53 -13.44 2.62
N TYR A 282 -5.33 -13.62 1.55
CA TYR A 282 -5.36 -14.82 0.72
C TYR A 282 -5.16 -14.47 -0.77
N LEU A 283 -4.61 -15.42 -1.53
CA LEU A 283 -4.60 -15.40 -2.99
C LEU A 283 -5.85 -16.14 -3.51
N THR A 284 -6.77 -15.46 -4.17
CA THR A 284 -7.81 -16.14 -4.96
C THR A 284 -7.31 -16.41 -6.38
N THR A 285 -7.24 -17.67 -6.79
CA THR A 285 -6.97 -18.03 -8.19
C THR A 285 -8.27 -18.40 -8.92
N VAL A 286 -8.67 -17.61 -9.92
CA VAL A 286 -9.83 -17.90 -10.78
C VAL A 286 -9.34 -18.53 -12.08
N ARG A 287 -9.83 -19.73 -12.39
CA ARG A 287 -9.45 -20.53 -13.56
C ARG A 287 -10.60 -20.57 -14.57
N GLY A 288 -10.28 -20.60 -15.87
CA GLY A 288 -11.31 -20.73 -16.90
C GLY A 288 -10.79 -20.72 -18.33
N ASN A 289 -11.66 -21.05 -19.28
CA ASN A 289 -11.33 -21.07 -20.71
C ASN A 289 -11.48 -19.66 -21.32
N PHE A 290 -10.55 -18.77 -20.97
CA PHE A 290 -10.65 -17.35 -21.34
C PHE A 290 -10.21 -17.07 -22.79
N LEU A 291 -9.27 -17.84 -23.36
CA LEU A 291 -8.78 -17.60 -24.73
C LEU A 291 -9.79 -18.00 -25.82
N THR A 292 -10.67 -18.96 -25.53
CA THR A 292 -11.64 -19.53 -26.48
C THR A 292 -13.09 -19.24 -26.13
N ALA A 293 -13.34 -18.40 -25.10
CA ALA A 293 -14.66 -17.89 -24.78
C ALA A 293 -15.30 -17.15 -25.97
N SER A 294 -16.55 -17.50 -26.30
CA SER A 294 -17.30 -16.82 -27.35
C SER A 294 -17.55 -15.36 -26.97
N THR A 295 -17.36 -14.43 -27.92
CA THR A 295 -17.64 -13.01 -27.75
C THR A 295 -19.10 -12.76 -27.32
N GLY A 296 -19.32 -12.55 -26.02
CA GLY A 296 -20.64 -12.27 -25.44
C GLY A 296 -21.46 -13.48 -25.00
N GLY A 297 -20.89 -14.69 -24.96
CA GLY A 297 -21.55 -15.90 -24.43
C GLY A 297 -21.14 -16.19 -22.98
N GLY A 298 -22.11 -16.50 -22.12
CA GLY A 298 -21.88 -16.71 -20.68
C GLY A 298 -20.91 -17.86 -20.37
N ILE A 299 -19.95 -17.58 -19.49
CA ILE A 299 -18.96 -18.56 -19.03
C ILE A 299 -19.57 -19.37 -17.87
N GLN A 300 -19.48 -20.70 -17.96
CA GLN A 300 -19.52 -21.53 -16.76
C GLN A 300 -18.26 -21.23 -15.97
N ILE A 301 -18.40 -20.43 -14.92
CA ILE A 301 -17.36 -20.31 -13.90
C ILE A 301 -17.43 -21.63 -13.12
N ASP A 302 -16.44 -22.47 -13.33
CA ASP A 302 -16.21 -23.58 -12.43
C ASP A 302 -15.61 -22.99 -11.14
N THR A 303 -16.47 -22.73 -10.16
CA THR A 303 -16.08 -22.31 -8.82
C THR A 303 -15.79 -23.53 -7.94
N GLU A 304 -15.35 -24.67 -8.49
CA GLU A 304 -14.76 -25.74 -7.68
C GLU A 304 -13.57 -25.17 -6.91
N TRP A 305 -13.83 -25.03 -5.61
CA TRP A 305 -13.13 -24.17 -4.69
C TRP A 305 -11.87 -24.87 -4.19
N SER A 306 -10.85 -24.98 -5.05
CA SER A 306 -9.50 -25.35 -4.64
C SER A 306 -8.85 -24.16 -3.91
N GLY A 307 -9.38 -23.82 -2.74
CA GLY A 307 -8.66 -22.97 -1.81
C GLY A 307 -7.35 -23.67 -1.44
N GLU A 308 -6.22 -23.00 -1.62
CA GLU A 308 -4.96 -23.42 -1.02
C GLU A 308 -5.06 -23.18 0.51
N TYR A 309 -5.74 -24.11 1.17
CA TYR A 309 -5.69 -24.33 2.61
C TYR A 309 -4.86 -25.59 2.87
N GLU A 310 -3.54 -25.43 2.92
CA GLU A 310 -2.71 -26.33 3.73
C GLU A 310 -2.47 -25.66 5.09
N ILE A 311 -3.31 -26.03 6.06
CA ILE A 311 -3.02 -25.87 7.49
C ILE A 311 -3.03 -27.28 8.08
N GLU A 312 -1.85 -27.84 8.27
CA GLU A 312 -1.67 -29.08 9.04
C GLU A 312 -1.87 -28.82 10.54
N PHE A 313 -2.21 -29.89 11.28
CA PHE A 313 -2.51 -29.89 12.71
C PHE A 313 -1.44 -30.61 13.54
#